data_AF-A0A5N5VZ56-F1
#
_entry.id   AF-A0A5N5VZ56-F1
#
_cell.length_a   1.000
_cell.length_b   1.000
_cell.length_c   1.000
_cell.angle_alpha   90.00
_cell.angle_beta   90.00
_cell.angle_gamma   90.00
#
_symmetry.space_group_name_H-M   'P 1'
#
loop_
_entity.id
_entity.type
_entity.pdbx_description
1 polymer ?
#
loop_
_entity_poly.entity_id
_entity_poly.type
_entity_poly.pdbx_seq_one_letter_code
_entity_poly.pdbx_strand_id
1 'polypeptide(L)'
;MAKNPSAKQSEGRPKWVPLRDEQYDGLTALARELMNSRDRKIERITENSVIRVAIDLVLAHPELLAGDTEDELRAHAIAEIGALRRRIRSLERLQEKEQHQTPDGS
;
A
#
# COMPACT_ATOMS: atom_id res chain seq x y z
N MET A 1 -37.69 26.01 -12.11
CA MET A 1 -36.47 25.72 -12.89
C MET A 1 -35.31 25.75 -11.91
N ALA A 2 -34.43 24.76 -11.73
CA ALA A 2 -34.19 23.50 -12.41
C ALA A 2 -33.90 22.41 -11.35
N LYS A 3 -34.38 21.18 -11.58
CA LYS A 3 -33.97 20.01 -10.80
C LYS A 3 -32.55 19.65 -11.22
N ASN A 4 -31.62 19.70 -10.26
CA ASN A 4 -30.24 19.27 -10.47
C ASN A 4 -30.25 17.76 -10.82
N PRO A 5 -29.89 17.34 -12.05
CA PRO A 5 -30.00 15.94 -12.41
C PRO A 5 -28.79 15.21 -11.82
N SER A 6 -29.07 14.39 -10.81
CA SER A 6 -28.42 13.11 -10.55
C SER A 6 -26.90 13.09 -10.76
N ALA A 7 -26.14 13.27 -9.67
CA ALA A 7 -24.90 12.52 -9.52
C ALA A 7 -25.29 11.04 -9.56
N LYS A 8 -25.31 10.46 -10.77
CA LYS A 8 -25.40 9.02 -10.97
C LYS A 8 -24.19 8.44 -10.26
N GLN A 9 -24.39 7.98 -9.03
CA GLN A 9 -23.54 6.95 -8.46
C GLN A 9 -23.52 5.86 -9.53
N SER A 10 -22.37 5.69 -10.18
CA SER A 10 -22.22 4.59 -11.12
C SER A 10 -22.46 3.32 -10.30
N GLU A 11 -23.57 2.64 -10.55
CA GLU A 11 -23.70 1.21 -10.26
C GLU A 11 -22.62 0.52 -11.09
N GLY A 12 -21.39 0.55 -10.58
CA GLY A 12 -20.22 0.10 -11.29
C GLY A 12 -20.25 -1.42 -11.30
N ARG A 13 -20.57 -2.01 -12.46
CA ARG A 13 -20.31 -3.42 -12.68
C ARG A 13 -18.83 -3.69 -12.33
N PRO A 14 -18.51 -4.76 -11.59
CA PRO A 14 -17.13 -5.13 -11.32
C PRO A 14 -16.32 -5.16 -12.61
N LYS A 15 -15.21 -4.43 -12.64
CA LYS A 15 -14.28 -4.48 -13.76
C LYS A 15 -13.36 -5.68 -13.57
N TRP A 16 -13.21 -6.48 -14.62
CA TRP A 16 -12.18 -7.49 -14.67
C TRP A 16 -10.85 -6.83 -15.03
N VAL A 17 -9.79 -7.19 -14.30
CA VAL A 17 -8.44 -6.68 -14.51
C VAL A 17 -7.54 -7.86 -14.82
N PRO A 18 -6.95 -7.95 -16.03
CA PRO A 18 -5.95 -8.98 -16.33
C PRO A 18 -4.71 -8.72 -15.47
N LEU A 19 -4.28 -9.74 -14.73
CA LEU A 19 -3.00 -9.70 -14.03
C LEU A 19 -1.95 -10.46 -14.85
N ARG A 20 -0.70 -10.01 -14.78
CA ARG A 20 0.45 -10.73 -15.33
C ARG A 20 0.75 -11.97 -14.48
N ASP A 21 1.36 -12.99 -15.07
CA ASP A 21 1.68 -14.25 -14.37
C ASP A 21 2.48 -14.01 -13.07
N GLU A 22 3.47 -13.13 -13.12
CA GLU A 22 4.26 -12.71 -11.96
C GLU A 22 3.42 -12.09 -10.83
N GLN A 23 2.35 -11.37 -11.17
CA GLN A 23 1.44 -10.76 -10.20
C GLN A 23 0.54 -11.83 -9.56
N TYR A 24 0.08 -12.80 -10.34
CA TYR A 24 -0.68 -13.94 -9.81
C TYR A 24 0.14 -14.77 -8.83
N ASP A 25 1.36 -15.14 -9.20
CA ASP A 25 2.25 -15.94 -8.35
C ASP A 25 2.62 -15.17 -7.08
N GLY A 26 2.95 -13.88 -7.21
CA GLY A 26 3.26 -13.00 -6.08
C GLY A 26 2.09 -12.84 -5.11
N LEU A 27 0.87 -12.62 -5.62
CA LEU A 27 -0.33 -12.50 -4.80
C LEU A 27 -0.65 -13.81 -4.08
N THR A 28 -0.52 -14.94 -4.76
CA THR A 28 -0.78 -16.28 -4.18
C THR A 28 0.19 -16.56 -3.03
N ALA A 29 1.48 -16.29 -3.25
CA ALA A 29 2.51 -16.47 -2.22
C ALA A 29 2.25 -15.55 -1.01
N LEU A 30 1.98 -14.26 -1.25
CA LEU A 30 1.74 -13.28 -0.20
C LEU A 30 0.46 -13.59 0.59
N ALA A 31 -0.63 -13.97 -0.07
CA ALA A 31 -1.86 -14.34 0.60
C ALA A 31 -1.67 -15.56 1.51
N ARG A 32 -0.88 -16.56 1.08
CA ARG A 32 -0.52 -17.73 1.90
C ARG A 32 0.34 -17.34 3.11
N GLU A 33 1.34 -16.50 2.91
CA GLU A 33 2.18 -16.01 3.99
C GLU A 33 1.35 -15.28 5.04
N LEU A 34 0.51 -14.33 4.62
CA LEU A 34 -0.41 -13.60 5.51
C LEU A 34 -1.43 -14.52 6.19
N MET A 35 -1.91 -15.54 5.47
CA MET A 35 -2.82 -16.54 6.03
C MET A 35 -2.15 -17.32 7.17
N ASN A 36 -0.86 -17.64 7.03
CA ASN A 36 -0.08 -18.41 7.99
C ASN A 36 0.43 -17.57 9.16
N SER A 37 0.74 -16.30 8.95
CA SER A 37 1.29 -15.39 9.96
C SER A 37 0.24 -14.79 10.89
N ARG A 38 -1.05 -14.96 10.60
CA ARG A 38 -2.13 -14.42 11.45
C ARG A 38 -2.12 -15.09 12.83
N ASP A 39 -2.33 -14.28 13.86
CA ASP A 39 -2.65 -14.81 15.19
C ASP A 39 -4.13 -15.19 15.31
N ARG A 40 -5.01 -14.39 14.69
CA ARG A 40 -6.47 -14.56 14.75
C ARG A 40 -7.02 -15.18 13.49
N LYS A 41 -7.61 -16.37 13.61
CA LYS A 41 -8.15 -17.18 12.49
C LYS A 41 -9.64 -16.90 12.21
N ILE A 42 -10.00 -15.63 12.04
CA ILE A 42 -11.41 -15.20 11.92
C ILE A 42 -11.88 -15.14 10.45
N GLU A 43 -11.07 -14.58 9.56
CA GLU A 43 -11.42 -14.41 8.14
C GLU A 43 -10.30 -14.95 7.24
N ARG A 44 -10.61 -15.65 6.14
CA ARG A 44 -9.56 -16.03 5.17
C ARG A 44 -8.98 -14.80 4.47
N ILE A 45 -7.65 -14.74 4.39
CA ILE A 45 -6.93 -13.77 3.55
C ILE A 45 -6.68 -14.48 2.21
N THR A 46 -7.14 -13.85 1.14
CA THR A 46 -7.00 -14.33 -0.24
C THR A 46 -6.32 -13.26 -1.09
N GLU A 47 -5.99 -13.60 -2.32
CA GLU A 47 -5.48 -12.69 -3.33
C GLU A 47 -6.41 -11.48 -3.49
N ASN A 48 -7.73 -11.69 -3.47
CA ASN A 48 -8.73 -10.62 -3.52
C ASN A 48 -8.69 -9.70 -2.30
N SER A 49 -8.34 -10.20 -1.11
CA SER A 49 -8.14 -9.35 0.06
C SER A 49 -6.90 -8.48 -0.11
N VAL A 50 -5.81 -9.05 -0.62
CA VAL A 50 -4.57 -8.31 -0.90
C VAL A 50 -4.77 -7.23 -1.97
N ILE A 51 -5.48 -7.56 -3.06
CA ILE A 51 -5.82 -6.61 -4.14
C ILE A 51 -6.64 -5.44 -3.59
N ARG A 52 -7.67 -5.71 -2.77
CA ARG A 52 -8.51 -4.66 -2.17
C ARG A 52 -7.70 -3.73 -1.27
N VAL A 53 -6.84 -4.29 -0.41
CA VAL A 53 -5.94 -3.49 0.44
C VAL A 53 -4.98 -2.65 -0.41
N ALA A 54 -4.40 -3.21 -1.48
CA ALA A 54 -3.52 -2.44 -2.37
C ALA A 54 -4.26 -1.27 -3.03
N ILE A 55 -5.51 -1.46 -3.45
CA ILE A 55 -6.36 -0.39 -3.98
C ILE A 55 -6.60 0.68 -2.91
N ASP A 56 -6.98 0.29 -1.69
CA ASP A 56 -7.24 1.22 -0.60
C ASP A 56 -6.00 2.06 -0.26
N LEU A 57 -4.81 1.45 -0.24
CA LEU A 57 -3.55 2.14 -0.02
C LEU A 57 -3.26 3.18 -1.12
N VAL A 58 -3.49 2.82 -2.38
CA VAL A 58 -3.28 3.75 -3.51
C VAL A 58 -4.29 4.89 -3.47
N LEU A 59 -5.55 4.62 -3.13
CA LEU A 59 -6.59 5.64 -3.01
C LEU A 59 -6.38 6.58 -1.80
N ALA A 60 -5.81 6.06 -0.71
CA ALA A 60 -5.46 6.86 0.46
C ALA A 60 -4.23 7.75 0.22
N HIS A 61 -3.36 7.37 -0.72
CA HIS A 61 -2.09 8.04 -1.00
C HIS A 61 -1.91 8.36 -2.49
N PRO A 62 -2.80 9.18 -3.08
CA PRO A 62 -2.73 9.52 -4.50
C PRO A 62 -1.42 10.23 -4.88
N GLU A 63 -0.77 10.91 -3.93
CA GLU A 63 0.54 11.55 -4.10
C GLU A 63 1.66 10.59 -4.51
N LEU A 64 1.50 9.28 -4.28
CA LEU A 64 2.47 8.28 -4.72
C LEU A 64 2.44 8.06 -6.24
N LEU A 65 1.36 8.46 -6.91
CA LEU A 65 1.13 8.26 -8.34
C LEU A 65 1.53 9.51 -9.14
N ALA A 66 2.72 9.51 -9.72
CA ALA A 66 3.19 10.57 -10.61
C ALA A 66 3.78 10.01 -11.91
N GLY A 67 3.47 10.67 -13.03
CA GLY A 67 3.80 10.21 -14.39
C GLY A 67 2.56 10.04 -15.26
N ASP A 68 2.77 9.75 -16.54
CA ASP A 68 1.72 9.68 -17.56
C ASP A 68 1.44 8.25 -18.04
N THR A 69 2.28 7.29 -17.66
CA THR A 69 2.13 5.86 -18.02
C THR A 69 2.03 4.96 -16.79
N GLU A 70 1.40 3.79 -16.91
CA GLU A 70 1.33 2.81 -15.80
C GLU A 70 2.70 2.46 -15.24
N ASP A 71 3.71 2.35 -16.11
CA ASP A 71 5.08 2.02 -15.73
C ASP A 71 5.74 3.15 -14.94
N GLU A 72 5.51 4.41 -15.34
CA GLU A 72 5.99 5.58 -14.58
C GLU A 72 5.30 5.70 -13.23
N LEU A 73 3.96 5.57 -13.20
CA LEU A 73 3.18 5.58 -11.96
C LEU A 73 3.69 4.52 -10.98
N ARG A 74 3.93 3.30 -11.48
CA ARG A 74 4.46 2.19 -10.68
C ARG A 74 5.89 2.45 -10.21
N ALA A 75 6.78 2.90 -11.09
CA ALA A 75 8.17 3.17 -10.76
C ALA A 75 8.29 4.29 -9.71
N HIS A 76 7.52 5.36 -9.86
CA HIS A 76 7.47 6.47 -8.91
C HIS A 76 6.97 6.00 -7.53
N ALA A 77 5.83 5.31 -7.48
CA ALA A 77 5.28 4.81 -6.22
C ALA A 77 6.25 3.88 -5.47
N ILE A 78 6.91 2.97 -6.19
CA ILE A 78 7.92 2.05 -5.60
C ILE A 78 9.13 2.83 -5.08
N ALA A 79 9.62 3.80 -5.85
CA ALA A 79 10.78 4.61 -5.46
C ALA A 79 10.48 5.44 -4.20
N GLU A 80 9.31 6.05 -4.14
CA GLU A 80 8.89 6.91 -3.03
C GLU A 80 8.69 6.12 -1.74
N ILE A 81 7.98 4.98 -1.80
CA ILE A 81 7.86 4.07 -0.64
C ILE A 81 9.25 3.61 -0.17
N GLY A 82 10.16 3.32 -1.10
CA GLY A 82 11.54 2.98 -0.79
C GLY A 82 12.30 4.12 -0.08
N ALA A 83 12.11 5.36 -0.52
CA ALA A 83 12.69 6.55 0.09
C ALA A 83 12.15 6.81 1.50
N LEU A 84 10.83 6.72 1.68
CA LEU A 84 10.17 6.87 2.99
C LEU A 84 10.69 5.84 3.99
N ARG A 85 10.79 4.57 3.60
CA ARG A 85 11.35 3.51 4.45
C ARG A 85 12.80 3.77 4.85
N ARG A 86 13.63 4.30 3.94
CA ARG A 86 15.01 4.68 4.25
C ARG A 86 15.06 5.87 5.21
N ARG A 87 14.16 6.85 5.05
CA ARG A 87 14.05 8.02 5.93
C ARG A 87 13.69 7.60 7.35
N ILE A 88 12.68 6.75 7.52
CA ILE A 88 12.25 6.21 8.82
C ILE A 88 13.43 5.55 9.53
N ARG A 89 14.12 4.61 8.88
CA ARG A 89 15.30 3.94 9.46
C ARG A 89 16.43 4.89 9.83
N SER A 90 16.61 5.97 9.06
CA SER A 90 17.63 6.97 9.38
C SER A 90 17.25 7.80 10.61
N LEU A 91 15.96 8.11 10.80
CA LEU A 91 15.48 8.84 11.97
C LEU A 91 15.59 7.98 13.24
N GLU A 92 15.21 6.70 13.16
CA GLU A 92 15.35 5.74 14.28
C GLU A 92 16.81 5.69 14.78
N ARG A 93 17.78 5.60 13.86
CA ARG A 93 19.21 5.60 14.21
C ARG A 93 19.69 6.90 14.85
N LEU A 94 19.11 8.06 14.49
CA LEU A 94 19.47 9.33 15.11
C LEU A 94 18.92 9.40 16.54
N GLN A 95 17.68 8.96 16.74
CA GLN A 95 17.06 8.89 18.07
C GLN A 95 17.83 7.96 19.00
N GLU A 96 18.29 6.81 18.53
CA GLU A 96 19.12 5.88 19.31
C GLU A 96 20.44 6.54 19.77
N LYS A 97 21.10 7.30 18.88
CA LYS A 97 22.35 8.00 19.21
C LYS A 97 22.15 9.08 20.26
N GLU A 98 21.06 9.85 20.16
CA GLU A 98 20.73 10.88 21.15
C GLU A 98 20.38 10.28 22.52
N GLN A 99 19.69 9.14 22.56
CA GLN A 99 19.34 8.44 23.81
C GLN A 99 20.55 7.82 24.53
N HIS A 100 21.58 7.36 23.80
CA HIS A 100 22.80 6.81 24.40
C HIS A 100 23.84 7.89 24.77
N GLN A 101 23.53 9.18 24.53
CA GLN A 101 24.41 10.30 24.82
C GLN A 101 24.00 11.13 26.04
N THR A 102 22.96 10.74 26.79
CA THR A 102 22.70 11.30 28.13
C THR A 102 23.78 10.80 29.09
N PRO A 103 24.63 11.68 29.64
CA PRO A 103 25.72 11.26 30.50
C PRO A 103 25.17 10.91 31.88
N ASP A 104 25.46 9.68 32.29
CA ASP A 104 25.58 9.30 33.70
C ASP A 104 26.72 10.15 34.27
N GLY A 105 26.41 11.18 35.05
CA GLY A 105 27.44 12.04 35.65
C GLY A 105 27.03 13.48 35.90
N SER A 106 26.32 13.69 37.01
CA SER A 106 26.51 14.84 37.89
C SER A 106 26.14 14.44 39.31
#